data_AF-A0A4Q3MGH6-F1
#
_entry.id   AF-A0A4Q3MGH6-F1
#
_cell.length_a   1.000
_cell.length_b   1.000
_cell.length_c   1.000
_cell.angle_alpha   90.00
_cell.angle_beta   90.00
_cell.angle_gamma   90.00
#
_symmetry.space_group_name_H-M   'P 1'
#
loop_
_entity.id
_entity.type
_entity.pdbx_description
1 polymer ?
#
loop_
_entity_poly.entity_id
_entity_poly.type
_entity_poly.pdbx_seq_one_letter_code
_entity_poly.pdbx_strand_id
1 'polypeptide(L)'
;MTGVSITNNSLGKGGYGTTNFNKTNPTYTGNTTDGWTHVNNLDSQPADPTPKPEPTPEPTPEPTPEPTPEPTPAGATQNADVLKGDAGNNTINGLGGNDQIDGGAGNDTLIGGAGKDILTGGAGNDVFVFKAASESKGLNRDVITDFTQGQDKIDLSAIDANTGLSGNQEFT
;
A
#
# COMPACT_ATOMS: atom_id res chain seq x y z
N MET A 1 -24.87 4.92 51.73
CA MET A 1 -24.17 3.74 51.19
C MET A 1 -25.16 3.01 50.28
N THR A 2 -25.11 3.28 48.97
CA THR A 2 -24.49 2.42 47.92
C THR A 2 -25.23 1.11 47.68
N GLY A 3 -25.69 0.92 46.44
CA GLY A 3 -26.19 -0.34 45.91
C GLY A 3 -27.30 -0.15 44.88
N VAL A 4 -26.94 0.11 43.62
CA VAL A 4 -27.89 0.12 42.49
C VAL A 4 -28.40 -1.32 42.31
N SER A 5 -29.71 -1.52 42.53
CA SER A 5 -30.41 -2.74 42.14
C SER A 5 -31.21 -2.47 40.88
N ILE A 6 -30.84 -3.10 39.77
CA ILE A 6 -31.77 -3.27 38.65
C ILE A 6 -32.53 -4.56 38.91
N THR A 7 -33.77 -4.41 39.34
CA THR A 7 -34.76 -5.47 39.44
C THR A 7 -35.24 -5.79 38.02
N ASN A 8 -34.99 -7.00 37.54
CA ASN A 8 -36.01 -7.71 36.79
C ASN A 8 -36.19 -9.09 37.40
N ASN A 9 -37.42 -9.28 37.84
CA ASN A 9 -37.87 -10.24 38.82
C ASN A 9 -38.19 -11.59 38.13
N SER A 10 -37.59 -12.64 38.67
CA SER A 10 -38.11 -14.02 38.78
C SER A 10 -38.74 -14.66 37.53
N LEU A 11 -38.00 -15.47 36.78
CA LEU A 11 -37.92 -16.93 36.98
C LEU A 11 -39.28 -17.64 37.11
N GLY A 12 -39.92 -17.86 35.96
CA GLY A 12 -40.71 -19.07 35.71
C GLY A 12 -39.79 -20.21 35.24
N LYS A 13 -39.14 -20.86 36.21
CA LYS A 13 -38.43 -22.17 36.20
C LYS A 13 -38.42 -22.93 34.85
N GLY A 14 -37.31 -23.37 34.27
CA GLY A 14 -35.95 -23.64 34.71
C GLY A 14 -35.41 -24.78 33.84
N GLY A 15 -34.08 -24.86 33.65
CA GLY A 15 -33.46 -26.03 33.00
C GLY A 15 -32.36 -25.66 32.04
N TYR A 16 -31.14 -25.53 32.56
CA TYR A 16 -29.92 -25.75 31.78
C TYR A 16 -30.08 -27.05 30.97
N GLY A 17 -29.69 -27.01 29.70
CA GLY A 17 -29.99 -28.06 28.73
C GLY A 17 -29.66 -29.45 29.26
N THR A 18 -30.60 -30.38 29.12
CA THR A 18 -30.32 -31.80 29.38
C THR A 18 -31.15 -32.66 28.43
N THR A 19 -30.47 -33.65 27.90
CA THR A 19 -30.89 -34.65 26.95
C THR A 19 -32.04 -35.51 27.48
N ASN A 20 -33.05 -35.76 26.65
CA ASN A 20 -33.97 -36.89 26.86
C ASN A 20 -33.57 -38.04 25.93
N PHE A 21 -32.76 -38.95 26.46
CA PHE A 21 -32.59 -40.31 25.94
C PHE A 21 -33.07 -41.29 27.01
N ASN A 22 -34.18 -42.01 26.75
CA ASN A 22 -34.48 -43.39 27.16
C ASN A 22 -35.94 -43.74 26.87
N LYS A 23 -36.34 -44.95 26.48
CA LYS A 23 -35.68 -46.24 26.19
C LYS A 23 -36.76 -47.09 25.48
N THR A 24 -36.37 -48.01 24.59
CA THR A 24 -37.15 -49.12 24.00
C THR A 24 -38.05 -48.88 22.77
N ASN A 25 -37.41 -48.74 21.58
CA ASN A 25 -37.65 -49.39 20.26
C ASN A 25 -39.03 -49.34 19.55
N PRO A 26 -39.10 -49.52 18.20
CA PRO A 26 -38.18 -49.19 17.08
C PRO A 26 -38.93 -48.24 16.08
N THR A 27 -38.41 -47.54 15.08
CA THR A 27 -37.46 -47.84 14.01
C THR A 27 -37.03 -46.49 13.44
N TYR A 28 -35.73 -46.31 13.24
CA TYR A 28 -35.21 -45.23 12.42
C TYR A 28 -35.33 -45.64 10.95
N THR A 29 -36.09 -44.88 10.16
CA THR A 29 -35.95 -44.88 8.70
C THR A 29 -36.14 -43.44 8.23
N GLY A 30 -35.03 -42.77 7.96
CA GLY A 30 -35.08 -41.67 7.01
C GLY A 30 -35.40 -42.23 5.63
N ASN A 31 -36.30 -41.58 4.90
CA ASN A 31 -36.09 -41.29 3.48
C ASN A 31 -37.05 -40.20 3.01
N THR A 32 -36.58 -39.48 2.00
CA THR A 32 -37.23 -38.49 1.15
C THR A 32 -38.46 -39.02 0.42
N THR A 33 -39.21 -38.07 -0.16
CA THR A 33 -40.25 -38.26 -1.20
C THR A 33 -41.50 -38.93 -0.61
N ASP A 34 -42.76 -38.58 -0.84
CA ASP A 34 -43.54 -38.00 -1.92
C ASP A 34 -44.99 -37.87 -1.39
N GLY A 35 -45.82 -37.03 -2.01
CA GLY A 35 -47.21 -37.42 -2.29
C GLY A 35 -48.32 -37.09 -1.29
N TRP A 36 -49.24 -36.23 -1.77
CA TRP A 36 -50.71 -36.22 -1.50
C TRP A 36 -51.20 -35.65 -0.15
N THR A 37 -52.21 -34.77 -0.06
CA THR A 37 -53.10 -34.07 -1.01
C THR A 37 -53.79 -32.96 -0.21
N HIS A 38 -53.62 -31.70 -0.58
CA HIS A 38 -54.62 -30.68 -0.23
C HIS A 38 -55.46 -30.41 -1.48
N VAL A 39 -56.75 -30.70 -1.33
CA VAL A 39 -57.81 -30.51 -2.31
C VAL A 39 -57.88 -29.06 -2.79
N ASN A 40 -58.06 -28.91 -4.10
CA ASN A 40 -58.21 -27.64 -4.81
C ASN A 40 -59.37 -26.82 -4.23
N ASN A 41 -59.09 -25.59 -3.77
CA ASN A 41 -60.10 -24.56 -3.68
C ASN A 41 -59.74 -23.43 -4.64
N LEU A 42 -60.65 -23.21 -5.60
CA LEU A 42 -60.56 -22.33 -6.75
C LEU A 42 -60.79 -20.87 -6.32
N ASP A 43 -59.73 -20.17 -5.92
CA ASP A 43 -59.75 -18.70 -5.91
C ASP A 43 -58.95 -18.20 -7.13
N SER A 44 -59.70 -17.75 -8.14
CA SER A 44 -59.20 -17.11 -9.35
C SER A 44 -58.45 -15.81 -9.01
N GLN A 45 -57.15 -15.91 -8.73
CA GLN A 45 -56.27 -14.75 -8.73
C GLN A 45 -56.06 -14.27 -10.18
N PRO A 46 -56.10 -12.95 -10.46
CA PRO A 46 -55.81 -12.42 -11.78
C PRO A 46 -54.39 -12.83 -12.20
N ALA A 47 -54.22 -13.11 -13.49
CA ALA A 47 -52.93 -13.54 -14.05
C ALA A 47 -51.80 -12.60 -13.60
N ASP A 48 -50.76 -13.18 -13.02
CA ASP A 48 -49.52 -12.52 -12.62
C ASP A 48 -48.95 -11.77 -13.86
N PRO A 49 -48.67 -10.45 -13.78
CA PRO A 49 -48.00 -9.77 -14.87
C PRO A 49 -46.69 -10.50 -15.18
N THR A 50 -46.44 -10.79 -16.47
CA THR A 50 -45.24 -11.50 -16.92
C THR A 50 -43.99 -10.96 -16.20
N PRO A 51 -43.13 -11.83 -15.65
CA PRO A 51 -41.97 -11.39 -14.89
C PRO A 51 -41.13 -10.41 -15.72
N LYS A 52 -40.81 -9.26 -15.12
CA LYS A 52 -39.88 -8.29 -15.68
C LYS A 52 -38.57 -9.03 -16.00
N PRO A 53 -37.97 -8.87 -17.19
CA PRO A 53 -36.72 -9.54 -17.51
C PRO A 53 -35.68 -9.23 -16.43
N GLU A 54 -35.07 -10.28 -15.88
CA GLU A 54 -34.00 -10.15 -14.91
C GLU A 54 -32.86 -9.32 -15.52
N PRO A 55 -32.24 -8.39 -14.75
CA PRO A 55 -31.06 -7.70 -15.24
C PRO A 55 -29.97 -8.74 -15.53
N THR A 56 -29.34 -8.63 -16.70
CA THR A 56 -28.18 -9.45 -17.06
C THR A 56 -27.14 -9.34 -15.94
N PRO A 57 -26.59 -10.45 -15.42
CA PRO A 57 -25.58 -10.36 -14.36
C PRO A 57 -24.40 -9.53 -14.87
N GLU A 58 -24.05 -8.48 -14.11
CA GLU A 58 -22.85 -7.70 -14.38
C GLU A 58 -21.62 -8.62 -14.35
N PRO A 59 -20.63 -8.44 -15.24
CA PRO A 59 -19.42 -9.22 -15.19
C PRO A 59 -18.76 -9.04 -13.82
N THR A 60 -18.42 -10.16 -13.16
CA THR A 60 -17.65 -10.13 -11.93
C THR A 60 -16.36 -9.36 -12.20
N PRO A 61 -16.00 -8.34 -11.39
CA PRO A 61 -14.75 -7.62 -11.60
C PRO A 61 -13.60 -8.61 -11.55
N GLU A 62 -12.76 -8.64 -12.59
CA GLU A 62 -11.53 -9.40 -12.56
C GLU A 62 -10.72 -8.97 -11.33
N PRO A 63 -10.06 -9.91 -10.61
CA PRO A 63 -9.21 -9.53 -9.51
C PRO A 63 -8.16 -8.55 -10.03
N THR A 64 -8.10 -7.36 -9.43
CA THR A 64 -7.02 -6.40 -9.64
C THR A 64 -5.70 -7.16 -9.50
N PRO A 65 -4.76 -7.10 -10.47
CA PRO A 65 -3.48 -7.76 -10.28
C PRO A 65 -2.88 -7.29 -8.95
N GLU A 66 -2.52 -8.24 -8.08
CA GLU A 66 -1.77 -7.93 -6.87
C GLU A 66 -0.56 -7.07 -7.28
N PRO A 67 -0.24 -6.00 -6.52
CA PRO A 67 0.98 -5.26 -6.79
C PRO A 67 2.15 -6.24 -6.75
N THR A 68 2.87 -6.36 -7.86
CA THR A 68 4.16 -7.06 -7.92
C THR A 68 4.96 -6.66 -6.67
N PRO A 69 5.54 -7.60 -5.90
CA PRO A 69 6.34 -7.23 -4.73
C PRO A 69 7.34 -6.18 -5.17
N GLU A 70 7.30 -4.99 -4.54
CA GLU A 70 8.29 -3.96 -4.79
C GLU A 70 9.67 -4.61 -4.64
N PRO A 71 10.59 -4.46 -5.62
CA PRO A 71 11.92 -5.00 -5.48
C PRO A 71 12.49 -4.45 -4.17
N THR A 72 12.85 -5.35 -3.24
CA THR A 72 13.62 -4.96 -2.06
C THR A 72 14.87 -4.27 -2.60
N PRO A 73 15.17 -3.01 -2.26
CA PRO A 73 16.28 -2.30 -2.88
C PRO A 73 17.54 -3.13 -2.71
N ALA A 74 18.09 -3.64 -3.80
CA ALA A 74 19.47 -4.09 -3.80
C ALA A 74 20.28 -2.84 -3.43
N GLY A 75 21.08 -2.92 -2.36
CA GLY A 75 21.92 -1.78 -1.97
C GLY A 75 22.76 -1.30 -3.16
N ALA A 76 23.08 -0.02 -3.17
CA ALA A 76 23.82 0.61 -4.27
C ALA A 76 25.08 -0.17 -4.67
N THR A 77 25.34 -0.21 -5.97
CA THR A 77 26.44 -0.92 -6.62
C THR A 77 27.24 0.04 -7.51
N GLN A 78 28.17 -0.48 -8.31
CA GLN A 78 28.91 0.31 -9.31
C GLN A 78 28.24 0.28 -10.70
N ASN A 79 26.99 -0.18 -10.78
CA ASN A 79 26.20 -0.27 -11.99
C ASN A 79 24.93 0.58 -11.83
N ALA A 80 24.16 0.71 -12.92
CA ALA A 80 22.87 1.38 -12.86
C ALA A 80 21.91 0.70 -11.87
N ASP A 81 21.47 1.44 -10.86
CA ASP A 81 20.57 0.98 -9.82
C ASP A 81 19.27 1.81 -9.79
N VAL A 82 18.23 1.20 -9.20
CA VAL A 82 16.99 1.89 -8.82
C VAL A 82 16.90 1.86 -7.31
N LEU A 83 17.10 3.02 -6.69
CA LEU A 83 17.18 3.18 -5.25
C LEU A 83 15.99 4.01 -4.78
N LYS A 84 15.34 3.56 -3.71
CA LYS A 84 14.18 4.24 -3.13
C LYS A 84 14.29 4.28 -1.61
N GLY A 85 14.12 5.47 -1.06
CA GLY A 85 13.96 5.73 0.37
C GLY A 85 12.59 5.33 0.89
N ASP A 86 12.37 5.56 2.18
CA ASP A 86 11.11 5.34 2.85
C ASP A 86 10.42 6.68 3.19
N ALA A 87 9.67 6.73 4.29
CA ALA A 87 9.01 7.95 4.74
C ALA A 87 9.81 8.69 5.83
N GLY A 88 11.01 8.22 6.13
CA GLY A 88 11.93 8.84 7.07
C GLY A 88 13.07 9.56 6.35
N ASN A 89 13.89 10.29 7.12
CA ASN A 89 15.06 10.95 6.58
C ASN A 89 16.10 9.90 6.15
N ASN A 90 16.40 9.84 4.86
CA ASN A 90 17.31 8.87 4.28
C ASN A 90 18.62 9.53 3.84
N THR A 91 19.65 8.70 3.76
CA THR A 91 20.91 9.06 3.11
C THR A 91 21.19 7.99 2.07
N ILE A 92 21.05 8.35 0.80
CA ILE A 92 21.16 7.42 -0.32
C ILE A 92 22.36 7.83 -1.17
N ASN A 93 23.22 6.86 -1.47
CA ASN A 93 24.42 7.06 -2.27
C ASN A 93 24.44 6.01 -3.39
N GLY A 94 24.23 6.45 -4.64
CA GLY A 94 24.22 5.61 -5.84
C GLY A 94 25.58 5.01 -6.20
N LEU A 95 26.66 5.60 -5.67
CA LEU A 95 28.05 5.24 -5.95
C LEU A 95 28.45 5.51 -7.40
N GLY A 96 28.15 4.62 -8.33
CA GLY A 96 28.46 4.85 -9.74
C GLY A 96 27.63 3.95 -10.63
N GLY A 97 27.44 4.36 -11.87
CA GLY A 97 26.34 3.86 -12.68
C GLY A 97 25.47 5.01 -13.13
N ASN A 98 24.39 4.71 -13.84
CA ASN A 98 23.38 5.73 -14.15
C ASN A 98 22.18 5.38 -13.28
N ASP A 99 22.07 6.06 -12.15
CA ASP A 99 21.15 5.65 -11.10
C ASP A 99 19.83 6.42 -11.18
N GLN A 100 18.76 5.75 -10.76
CA GLN A 100 17.49 6.40 -10.47
C GLN A 100 17.28 6.35 -8.96
N ILE A 101 17.33 7.51 -8.31
CA ILE A 101 17.26 7.62 -6.86
C ILE A 101 16.03 8.46 -6.48
N ASP A 102 15.17 7.89 -5.63
CA ASP A 102 13.99 8.55 -5.06
C ASP A 102 14.12 8.59 -3.53
N GLY A 103 14.15 9.79 -2.94
CA GLY A 103 14.22 9.99 -1.49
C GLY A 103 12.96 9.55 -0.77
N GLY A 104 11.80 9.68 -1.40
CA GLY A 104 10.52 9.35 -0.78
C GLY A 104 9.95 10.53 0.02
N ALA A 105 9.67 10.32 1.30
CA ALA A 105 9.23 11.41 2.17
C ALA A 105 10.20 11.55 3.34
N GLY A 106 10.37 12.76 3.86
CA GLY A 106 11.40 13.06 4.84
C GLY A 106 12.35 14.12 4.31
N ASN A 107 13.34 14.50 5.12
CA ASN A 107 14.41 15.38 4.64
C ASN A 107 15.60 14.49 4.25
N ASP A 108 15.81 14.32 2.96
CA ASP A 108 16.74 13.33 2.43
C ASP A 108 18.08 13.93 2.02
N THR A 109 19.11 13.10 2.02
CA THR A 109 20.42 13.42 1.45
C THR A 109 20.74 12.46 0.33
N LEU A 110 20.79 12.97 -0.89
CA LEU A 110 20.91 12.20 -2.13
C LEU A 110 22.27 12.47 -2.78
N ILE A 111 23.06 11.41 -2.98
CA ILE A 111 24.32 11.43 -3.70
C ILE A 111 24.15 10.49 -4.91
N GLY A 112 24.12 11.03 -6.12
CA GLY A 112 24.10 10.23 -7.35
C GLY A 112 25.38 9.42 -7.50
N GLY A 113 26.51 10.13 -7.49
CA GLY A 113 27.82 9.53 -7.63
C GLY A 113 28.33 9.68 -9.06
N ALA A 114 28.99 8.65 -9.58
CA ALA A 114 29.59 8.72 -10.91
C ALA A 114 28.65 8.20 -11.99
N GLY A 115 28.20 9.06 -12.89
CA GLY A 115 27.49 8.67 -14.09
C GLY A 115 26.42 9.69 -14.44
N LYS A 116 25.33 9.25 -15.04
CA LYS A 116 24.21 10.13 -15.38
C LYS A 116 23.00 9.72 -14.55
N ASP A 117 22.79 10.44 -13.46
CA ASP A 117 21.82 10.08 -12.45
C ASP A 117 20.53 10.89 -12.58
N ILE A 118 19.43 10.29 -12.12
CA ILE A 118 18.12 10.90 -11.98
C ILE A 118 17.77 10.91 -10.50
N LEU A 119 17.66 12.10 -9.91
CA LEU A 119 17.48 12.30 -8.48
C LEU A 119 16.11 12.95 -8.22
N THR A 120 15.27 12.28 -7.45
CA THR A 120 13.99 12.79 -6.95
C THR A 120 14.13 12.96 -5.44
N GLY A 121 13.93 14.18 -4.95
CA GLY A 121 13.92 14.47 -3.51
C GLY A 121 12.70 13.86 -2.83
N GLY A 122 11.54 14.13 -3.43
CA GLY A 122 10.25 13.75 -2.88
C GLY A 122 9.71 14.83 -1.94
N ALA A 123 9.10 14.41 -0.84
CA ALA A 123 8.43 15.33 0.07
C ALA A 123 9.32 15.67 1.27
N GLY A 124 9.79 16.91 1.35
CA GLY A 124 10.51 17.43 2.50
C GLY A 124 11.50 18.52 2.09
N ASN A 125 12.54 18.71 2.88
CA ASN A 125 13.65 19.61 2.52
C ASN A 125 14.87 18.75 2.23
N ASP A 126 15.16 18.56 0.95
CA ASP A 126 16.15 17.60 0.51
C ASP A 126 17.49 18.26 0.16
N VAL A 127 18.55 17.47 0.24
CA VAL A 127 19.91 17.91 -0.07
C VAL A 127 20.51 17.01 -1.15
N PHE A 128 20.73 17.59 -2.32
CA PHE A 128 21.42 16.93 -3.44
C PHE A 128 22.91 17.27 -3.37
N VAL A 129 23.75 16.27 -3.11
CA VAL A 129 25.18 16.46 -2.83
C VAL A 129 26.03 16.08 -4.03
N PHE A 130 26.88 17.00 -4.47
CA PHE A 130 27.92 16.74 -5.48
C PHE A 130 29.30 16.87 -4.83
N LYS A 131 30.05 15.76 -4.80
CA LYS A 131 31.36 15.67 -4.15
C LYS A 131 32.52 16.01 -5.07
N ALA A 132 32.32 15.91 -6.38
CA ALA A 132 33.32 16.30 -7.36
C ALA A 132 32.68 16.91 -8.61
N ALA A 133 33.36 17.88 -9.22
CA ALA A 133 32.90 18.47 -10.48
C ALA A 133 32.86 17.46 -11.65
N SER A 134 33.47 16.28 -11.49
CA SER A 134 33.43 15.20 -12.48
C SER A 134 32.15 14.37 -12.43
N GLU A 135 31.40 14.41 -11.32
CA GLU A 135 30.18 13.62 -11.13
C GLU A 135 29.10 14.08 -12.12
N SER A 136 28.91 15.40 -12.27
CA SER A 136 27.93 15.97 -13.20
C SER A 136 28.60 16.86 -14.27
N LYS A 137 29.25 16.23 -15.26
CA LYS A 137 30.01 16.93 -16.33
C LYS A 137 29.75 16.39 -17.73
N GLY A 138 29.63 17.30 -18.69
CA GLY A 138 29.60 16.96 -20.11
C GLY A 138 28.34 16.19 -20.50
N LEU A 139 28.48 14.93 -20.90
CA LEU A 139 27.36 14.04 -21.24
C LEU A 139 26.78 13.29 -20.03
N ASN A 140 27.54 13.22 -18.94
CA ASN A 140 27.14 12.61 -17.67
C ASN A 140 26.65 13.72 -16.74
N ARG A 141 25.58 14.41 -17.14
CA ARG A 141 24.95 15.42 -16.27
C ARG A 141 23.74 14.81 -15.60
N ASP A 142 23.74 14.91 -14.28
CA ASP A 142 22.61 14.49 -13.48
C ASP A 142 21.42 15.41 -13.66
N VAL A 143 20.26 14.86 -13.35
CA VAL A 143 18.98 15.57 -13.41
C VAL A 143 18.30 15.44 -12.06
N ILE A 144 18.02 16.59 -11.44
CA ILE A 144 17.11 16.66 -10.30
C ILE A 144 15.70 16.92 -10.84
N THR A 145 14.75 16.04 -10.52
CA THR A 145 13.45 16.02 -11.20
C THR A 145 12.36 16.88 -10.56
N ASP A 146 12.48 17.20 -9.28
CA ASP A 146 11.40 17.82 -8.47
C ASP A 146 11.87 18.93 -7.53
N PHE A 147 13.02 19.55 -7.83
CA PHE A 147 13.61 20.59 -6.98
C PHE A 147 12.63 21.72 -6.64
N THR A 148 12.36 21.89 -5.36
CA THR A 148 11.47 22.90 -4.79
C THR A 148 12.26 24.05 -4.18
N GLN A 149 12.21 25.21 -4.85
CA GLN A 149 12.93 26.40 -4.41
C GLN A 149 12.52 26.81 -2.98
N GLY A 150 13.52 27.04 -2.13
CA GLY A 150 13.31 27.49 -0.75
C GLY A 150 13.06 26.36 0.26
N GLN A 151 12.94 25.12 -0.20
CA GLN A 151 12.95 23.91 0.63
C GLN A 151 14.25 23.15 0.39
N ASP A 152 14.50 22.82 -0.87
CA ASP A 152 15.63 21.96 -1.25
C ASP A 152 16.93 22.74 -1.40
N LYS A 153 18.03 21.99 -1.31
CA LYS A 153 19.39 22.51 -1.41
C LYS A 153 20.23 21.65 -2.33
N ILE A 154 21.14 22.32 -3.04
CA ILE A 154 22.23 21.68 -3.75
C ILE A 154 23.50 21.96 -2.93
N ASP A 155 24.12 20.89 -2.42
CA ASP A 155 25.37 20.96 -1.68
C ASP A 155 26.56 20.78 -2.63
N LEU A 156 27.32 21.87 -2.79
CA LEU A 156 28.55 21.93 -3.58
C LEU A 156 29.77 22.19 -2.66
N SER A 157 29.65 22.02 -1.34
CA SER A 157 30.69 22.37 -0.37
C SER A 157 32.00 21.59 -0.55
N ALA A 158 31.92 20.39 -1.13
CA ALA A 158 33.08 19.57 -1.46
C ALA A 158 33.78 19.99 -2.77
N ILE A 159 33.12 20.79 -3.61
CA ILE A 159 33.68 21.31 -4.85
C ILE A 159 34.35 22.64 -4.55
N ASP A 160 35.63 22.57 -4.19
CA ASP A 160 36.48 23.76 -4.12
C ASP A 160 36.88 24.20 -5.54
N ALA A 161 36.40 25.36 -5.98
CA ALA A 161 36.76 25.95 -7.27
C ALA A 161 38.24 26.37 -7.36
N ASN A 162 38.99 26.31 -6.25
CA ASN A 162 40.39 26.72 -6.15
C ASN A 162 41.40 25.58 -6.37
N THR A 163 40.97 24.35 -6.65
CA THR A 163 41.89 23.19 -6.70
C THR A 163 42.73 23.09 -7.98
N GLY A 164 42.76 24.11 -8.85
CA GLY A 164 43.32 23.96 -10.21
C GLY A 164 44.03 25.14 -10.85
N LEU A 165 44.07 26.34 -10.24
CA LEU A 165 44.71 27.50 -10.85
C LEU A 165 45.54 28.29 -9.82
N SER A 166 46.81 28.54 -10.14
CA SER A 166 47.60 29.54 -9.43
C SER A 166 47.10 30.94 -9.81
N GLY A 167 46.51 31.66 -8.85
CA GLY A 167 46.04 33.04 -9.03
C GLY A 167 45.36 33.57 -7.78
N ASN A 168 45.42 34.89 -7.55
CA ASN A 168 44.77 35.54 -6.41
C ASN A 168 43.25 35.54 -6.63
N GLN A 169 42.55 34.62 -5.96
CA GLN A 169 41.08 34.56 -5.92
C GLN A 169 40.52 35.40 -4.75
N GLU A 170 41.19 36.50 -4.42
CA GLU A 170 40.55 37.50 -3.56
C GLU A 170 39.50 38.21 -4.39
N PHE A 171 38.25 38.17 -3.92
CA PHE A 171 37.28 39.21 -4.26
C PHE A 171 37.79 40.51 -3.63
N THR A 172 38.56 41.28 -4.40
CA THR A 172 38.85 42.69 -4.11
C THR A 172 37.66 43.56 -4.47
#